data_AF-A0A2T0XC45-F1
#
_entry.id   AF-A0A2T0XC45-F1
#
_cell.length_a   1.000
_cell.length_b   1.000
_cell.length_c   1.000
_cell.angle_alpha   90.00
_cell.angle_beta   90.00
_cell.angle_gamma   90.00
#
_symmetry.space_group_name_H-M   'P 1'
#
loop_
_entity.id
_entity.type
_entity.pdbx_description
1 polymer ?
#
loop_
_entity_poly.entity_id
_entity_poly.type
_entity_poly.pdbx_seq_one_letter_code
_entity_poly.pdbx_strand_id
1 'polypeptide(L)'
;MLSAQAGTAILFSLLFVDGSNCGSGDKLVRQGSVLCRTQQGFLLFELVVVMMIASLLATWAASRWASEIDDHAASSTGVWLARVGDAVRQELKVRANAWQEVTLTQSSRFDSDRSDRVETLSVRDLITAGHLPEGFLTQPSLRYELTVHVRQRIQTSCFRLLCGLEALILLRPSASEFEHAQDSNRLGKILTTLSGTGLVVHPLNVERLKGPQLDLANPPWGAIELLPAGTIGMHVSNPVLLKPRDRFGGVYVSPHGGDCKSWGLAERYLNPLTGNCTCPEGYVPRQLAEWRIDPPHEHSFQATGVRSYICVAPL
;
A
#
# COMPACT_ATOMS: atom_id res chain seq x y z
N MET A 1 -11.72 -15.25 23.55
CA MET A 1 -11.79 -15.81 24.92
C MET A 1 -11.46 -17.31 24.94
N LEU A 2 -10.17 -17.65 24.99
CA LEU A 2 -9.64 -18.94 25.43
C LEU A 2 -8.15 -18.72 25.72
N SER A 3 -7.83 -18.79 27.00
CA SER A 3 -6.51 -19.09 27.58
C SER A 3 -5.27 -18.50 26.89
N ALA A 4 -4.87 -17.30 27.34
CA ALA A 4 -3.45 -16.98 27.51
C ALA A 4 -3.14 -16.94 29.02
N GLN A 5 -3.49 -18.02 29.74
CA GLN A 5 -2.73 -18.41 30.94
C GLN A 5 -1.42 -19.06 30.46
N ALA A 6 -0.58 -18.28 29.76
CA ALA A 6 0.80 -18.66 29.56
C ALA A 6 1.50 -18.41 30.90
N GLY A 7 1.62 -19.49 31.66
CA GLY A 7 2.25 -19.53 32.97
C GLY A 7 3.62 -18.86 32.93
N THR A 8 3.69 -17.67 33.51
CA THR A 8 4.90 -17.19 34.16
C THR A 8 4.72 -17.46 35.65
N ALA A 9 4.69 -18.75 35.99
CA ALA A 9 5.29 -19.20 37.23
C ALA A 9 6.80 -18.95 37.11
N ILE A 10 7.19 -17.68 37.16
CA ILE A 10 8.55 -17.32 37.54
C ILE A 10 8.59 -17.75 38.99
N LEU A 11 9.05 -18.99 39.21
CA LEU A 11 9.70 -19.39 40.43
C LEU A 11 10.84 -18.39 40.61
N PHE A 12 10.51 -17.26 41.23
CA PHE A 12 11.46 -16.49 42.00
C PHE A 12 11.85 -17.46 43.11
N SER A 13 12.86 -18.27 42.82
CA SER A 13 13.76 -18.83 43.81
C SER A 13 14.36 -17.61 44.51
N LEU A 14 13.59 -17.05 45.43
CA LEU A 14 14.05 -16.25 46.53
C LEU A 14 15.11 -17.14 47.19
N LEU A 15 16.35 -16.90 46.82
CA LEU A 15 17.50 -17.15 47.65
C LEU A 15 17.18 -16.43 48.97
N PHE A 16 16.51 -17.16 49.87
CA PHE A 16 16.51 -16.88 51.29
C PHE A 16 17.99 -16.91 51.67
N VAL A 17 18.61 -15.73 51.63
CA VAL A 17 19.88 -15.50 52.28
C VAL A 17 19.58 -15.68 53.76
N ASP A 18 19.96 -16.85 54.27
CA ASP A 18 19.80 -17.28 55.64
C ASP A 18 20.57 -16.30 56.53
N GLY A 19 19.82 -15.32 57.05
CA GLY A 19 20.33 -14.24 57.87
C GLY A 19 20.70 -14.77 59.24
N SER A 20 22.01 -14.85 59.49
CA SER A 20 22.65 -14.87 60.81
C SER A 20 22.43 -16.12 61.68
N ASN A 21 23.12 -17.20 61.33
CA ASN A 21 23.59 -18.17 62.33
C ASN A 21 24.81 -17.58 63.04
N CYS A 22 24.60 -16.75 64.07
CA CYS A 22 25.67 -16.38 65.00
C CYS A 22 26.02 -17.62 65.83
N GLY A 23 27.15 -18.23 65.49
CA GLY A 23 27.60 -19.54 65.95
C GLY A 23 27.44 -19.80 67.44
N SER A 24 26.62 -20.81 67.75
CA SER A 24 26.75 -21.59 68.97
C SER A 24 27.81 -22.67 68.72
N GLY A 25 29.07 -22.34 68.93
CA GLY A 25 30.19 -23.27 68.72
C GLY A 25 31.47 -22.84 69.45
N ASP A 26 31.62 -23.38 70.64
CA ASP A 26 32.84 -23.60 71.42
C ASP A 26 33.78 -22.45 71.83
N LYS A 27 33.79 -22.28 73.17
CA LYS A 27 34.86 -21.84 74.06
C LYS A 27 36.25 -21.73 73.41
N LEU A 28 36.70 -20.50 73.16
CA LEU A 28 38.09 -20.12 73.41
C LEU A 28 38.16 -18.66 73.84
N VAL A 29 38.61 -18.50 75.08
CA VAL A 29 38.86 -17.25 75.78
C VAL A 29 39.89 -16.42 75.00
N ARG A 30 39.48 -15.29 74.44
CA ARG A 30 40.34 -14.12 74.26
C ARG A 30 39.49 -12.85 74.23
N GLN A 31 39.77 -11.96 75.17
CA GLN A 31 39.14 -10.64 75.34
C GLN A 31 39.35 -9.80 74.08
N GLY A 32 38.34 -9.76 73.22
CA GLY A 32 38.16 -8.77 72.18
C GLY A 32 36.67 -8.47 72.12
N SER A 33 36.28 -7.25 72.49
CA SER A 33 34.90 -6.80 72.50
C SER A 33 34.28 -6.87 71.11
N VAL A 34 33.47 -7.92 70.86
CA VAL A 34 32.65 -8.01 69.66
C VAL A 34 31.45 -7.07 69.84
N LEU A 35 31.51 -5.93 69.17
CA LEU A 35 30.40 -4.98 69.06
C LEU A 35 29.26 -5.62 68.25
N CYS A 36 28.27 -6.19 68.94
CA CYS A 36 26.99 -6.52 68.32
C CYS A 36 26.29 -5.23 67.90
N ARG A 37 26.38 -4.92 66.61
CA ARG A 37 25.68 -3.80 65.98
C ARG A 37 24.19 -4.15 65.97
N THR A 38 23.39 -3.42 66.75
CA THR A 38 21.93 -3.53 66.75
C THR A 38 21.41 -3.30 65.34
N GLN A 39 20.93 -4.36 64.69
CA GLN A 39 20.18 -4.28 63.44
C GLN A 39 18.93 -3.44 63.69
N GLN A 40 18.91 -2.23 63.14
CA GLN A 40 17.69 -1.42 63.11
C GLN A 40 16.75 -2.02 62.06
N GLY A 41 15.52 -2.35 62.47
CA GLY A 41 14.53 -3.15 61.74
C GLY A 41 13.92 -2.53 60.47
N PHE A 42 14.68 -1.77 59.68
CA PHE A 42 14.19 -1.16 58.43
C PHE A 42 14.42 -2.01 57.17
N LEU A 43 15.28 -3.03 57.24
CA LEU A 43 15.67 -3.85 56.08
C LEU A 43 14.51 -4.62 55.43
N LEU A 44 13.55 -5.08 56.22
CA LEU A 44 12.42 -5.87 55.70
C LEU A 44 11.39 -5.01 54.96
N PHE A 45 11.12 -3.81 55.47
CA PHE A 45 10.21 -2.86 54.81
C PHE A 45 10.80 -2.37 53.48
N GLU A 46 12.08 -2.00 53.47
CA GLU A 46 12.77 -1.57 52.25
C GLU A 46 12.75 -2.67 51.18
N LEU A 47 13.01 -3.92 51.56
CA LEU A 47 12.94 -5.06 50.65
C LEU A 47 11.52 -5.25 50.06
N VAL A 48 10.48 -5.18 50.88
CA VAL A 48 9.09 -5.32 50.41
C VAL A 48 8.73 -4.21 49.43
N VAL A 49 9.13 -2.97 49.71
CA VAL A 49 8.90 -1.83 48.81
C VAL A 49 9.64 -2.03 47.48
N VAL A 50 10.91 -2.47 47.51
CA VAL A 50 11.68 -2.75 46.29
C VAL A 50 11.03 -3.85 45.46
N MET A 51 10.58 -4.95 46.09
CA MET A 51 9.87 -6.01 45.38
C MET A 51 8.56 -5.53 44.77
N MET A 52 7.79 -4.70 45.49
CA MET A 52 6.53 -4.15 44.98
C MET A 52 6.77 -3.26 43.75
N ILE A 53 7.76 -2.37 43.81
CA ILE A 53 8.14 -1.50 42.68
C ILE A 53 8.66 -2.33 41.51
N ALA A 54 9.53 -3.32 41.75
CA ALA A 54 10.06 -4.19 40.71
C ALA A 54 8.95 -4.98 40.00
N SER A 55 7.95 -5.45 40.74
CA SER A 55 6.80 -6.18 40.20
C SER A 55 5.93 -5.29 39.32
N LEU A 56 5.67 -4.05 39.76
CA LEU A 56 4.93 -3.06 38.97
C LEU A 56 5.68 -2.71 37.66
N LEU A 57 7.00 -2.50 37.74
CA LEU A 57 7.83 -2.23 36.56
C LEU A 57 7.87 -3.43 35.61
N ALA A 58 7.92 -4.65 36.14
CA ALA A 58 7.89 -5.88 35.33
C ALA A 58 6.58 -6.02 34.57
N THR A 59 5.43 -5.80 35.22
CA THR A 59 4.12 -5.84 34.55
C THR A 59 3.99 -4.74 33.48
N TRP A 60 4.46 -3.53 33.78
CA TRP A 60 4.48 -2.43 32.81
C TRP A 60 5.36 -2.75 31.60
N ALA A 61 6.58 -3.23 31.81
CA ALA A 61 7.51 -3.60 30.75
C ALA A 61 6.94 -4.72 29.86
N ALA A 62 6.31 -5.74 30.47
CA ALA A 62 5.66 -6.82 29.73
C ALA A 62 4.52 -6.31 28.83
N SER A 63 3.67 -5.41 29.35
CA SER A 63 2.58 -4.82 28.57
C SER A 63 3.09 -3.97 27.40
N ARG A 64 4.14 -3.18 27.63
CA ARG A 64 4.74 -2.33 26.59
C ARG A 64 5.38 -3.16 25.48
N TRP A 65 6.08 -4.24 25.84
CA TRP A 65 6.72 -5.11 24.86
C TRP A 65 5.69 -5.85 24.00
N ALA A 66 4.57 -6.30 24.58
CA ALA A 66 3.49 -6.91 23.83
C ALA A 66 2.93 -5.94 22.76
N SER A 67 2.64 -4.69 23.15
CA SER A 67 2.17 -3.67 22.19
C SER A 67 3.19 -3.35 21.09
N GLU A 68 4.49 -3.35 21.41
CA GLU A 68 5.54 -3.12 20.42
C GLU A 68 5.61 -4.24 19.37
N ILE A 69 5.42 -5.49 19.78
CA ILE A 69 5.35 -6.63 18.85
C ILE A 69 4.15 -6.49 17.91
N ASP A 70 2.98 -6.11 18.42
CA ASP A 70 1.77 -5.89 17.62
C ASP A 70 1.95 -4.73 16.62
N ASP A 71 2.60 -3.64 17.04
CA ASP A 71 2.93 -2.50 16.17
C ASP A 71 3.87 -2.90 15.03
N HIS A 72 4.88 -3.75 15.32
CA HIS A 72 5.76 -4.29 14.30
C HIS A 72 5.02 -5.19 13.32
N ALA A 73 4.10 -6.04 13.81
CA ALA A 73 3.29 -6.89 12.94
C ALA A 73 2.35 -6.06 12.04
N ALA A 74 1.74 -4.99 12.59
CA ALA A 74 0.92 -4.05 11.85
C ALA A 74 1.70 -3.32 10.74
N SER A 75 2.86 -2.77 11.08
CA SER A 75 3.71 -2.09 10.09
C SER A 75 4.21 -3.05 9.00
N SER A 76 4.60 -4.27 9.36
CA SER A 76 4.99 -5.34 8.43
C SER A 76 3.86 -5.69 7.45
N THR A 77 2.62 -5.84 7.95
CA THR A 77 1.44 -6.05 7.09
C THR A 77 1.22 -4.89 6.12
N GLY A 78 1.41 -3.65 6.56
CA GLY A 78 1.35 -2.48 5.68
C GLY A 78 2.40 -2.51 4.58
N VAL A 79 3.65 -2.87 4.90
CA VAL A 79 4.74 -2.99 3.90
C VAL A 79 4.46 -4.12 2.93
N TRP A 80 4.00 -5.28 3.42
CA TRP A 80 3.61 -6.42 2.60
C TRP A 80 2.50 -6.05 1.62
N LEU A 81 1.45 -5.37 2.10
CA LEU A 81 0.32 -4.95 1.26
C LEU A 81 0.76 -3.91 0.22
N ALA A 82 1.66 -2.99 0.56
CA ALA A 82 2.22 -2.05 -0.40
C ALA A 82 2.96 -2.77 -1.55
N ARG A 83 3.73 -3.82 -1.24
CA ARG A 83 4.42 -4.65 -2.25
C ARG A 83 3.43 -5.39 -3.16
N VAL A 84 2.36 -5.95 -2.59
CA VAL A 84 1.26 -6.53 -3.39
C VAL A 84 0.63 -5.46 -4.28
N GLY A 85 0.39 -4.26 -3.76
CA GLY A 85 -0.13 -3.13 -4.53
C GLY A 85 0.76 -2.74 -5.71
N ASP A 86 2.08 -2.75 -5.54
CA ASP A 86 3.03 -2.52 -6.63
C ASP A 86 2.97 -3.62 -7.71
N ALA A 87 2.90 -4.88 -7.30
CA ALA A 87 2.75 -6.02 -8.21
C ALA A 87 1.43 -5.98 -8.99
N VAL A 88 0.32 -5.69 -8.31
CA VAL A 88 -0.99 -5.48 -8.96
C VAL A 88 -0.90 -4.33 -9.95
N ARG A 89 -0.22 -3.23 -9.62
CA ARG A 89 -0.05 -2.10 -10.55
C ARG A 89 0.72 -2.51 -11.81
N GLN A 90 1.70 -3.40 -11.70
CA GLN A 90 2.42 -3.93 -12.85
C GLN A 90 1.53 -4.85 -13.71
N GLU A 91 0.78 -5.74 -13.09
CA GLU A 91 -0.19 -6.61 -13.78
C GLU A 91 -1.25 -5.78 -14.53
N LEU A 92 -1.79 -4.74 -13.90
CA LEU A 92 -2.73 -3.82 -14.54
C LEU A 92 -2.12 -3.08 -15.74
N LYS A 93 -0.80 -2.81 -15.73
CA LYS A 93 -0.12 -2.24 -16.90
C LYS A 93 -0.01 -3.24 -18.04
N VAL A 94 0.39 -4.47 -17.75
CA VAL A 94 0.48 -5.55 -18.76
C VAL A 94 -0.88 -5.81 -19.39
N ARG A 95 -1.93 -5.96 -18.56
CA ARG A 95 -3.31 -6.16 -19.04
C ARG A 95 -3.83 -4.98 -19.86
N ALA A 96 -3.58 -3.75 -19.41
CA ALA A 96 -3.98 -2.55 -20.16
C ALA A 96 -3.32 -2.49 -21.54
N ASN A 97 -2.06 -2.93 -21.67
CA ASN A 97 -1.36 -2.99 -22.96
C ASN A 97 -1.91 -4.10 -23.85
N ALA A 98 -2.19 -5.28 -23.30
CA ALA A 98 -2.81 -6.38 -24.07
C ALA A 98 -4.18 -5.97 -24.65
N TRP A 99 -4.95 -5.15 -23.91
CA TRP A 99 -6.24 -4.66 -24.39
C TRP A 99 -6.12 -3.59 -25.49
N GLN A 100 -5.01 -2.84 -25.54
CA GLN A 100 -4.75 -1.89 -26.64
C GLN A 100 -4.66 -2.60 -27.98
N GLU A 101 -3.92 -3.71 -28.03
CA GLU A 101 -3.65 -4.44 -29.27
C GLU A 101 -4.93 -5.06 -29.86
N VAL A 102 -5.80 -5.59 -29.00
CA VAL A 102 -7.09 -6.17 -29.41
C VAL A 102 -8.08 -5.09 -29.87
N THR A 103 -8.09 -3.92 -29.24
CA THR A 103 -9.04 -2.85 -29.59
C THR A 103 -8.73 -2.22 -30.95
N LEU A 104 -7.46 -2.19 -31.36
CA LEU A 104 -7.07 -1.66 -32.68
C LEU A 104 -7.50 -2.57 -33.84
N THR A 105 -7.72 -3.87 -33.58
CA THR A 105 -8.07 -4.86 -34.59
C THR A 105 -9.57 -5.20 -34.65
N GLN A 106 -10.33 -4.99 -33.58
CA GLN A 106 -11.78 -5.21 -33.54
C GLN A 106 -12.54 -3.90 -33.35
N SER A 107 -12.98 -3.30 -34.46
CA SER A 107 -13.93 -2.17 -34.48
C SER A 107 -15.40 -2.59 -34.25
N SER A 108 -15.65 -3.87 -33.95
CA SER A 108 -16.99 -4.42 -33.85
C SER A 108 -17.53 -4.37 -32.41
N ARG A 109 -18.46 -3.42 -32.21
CA ARG A 109 -19.55 -3.46 -31.21
C ARG A 109 -19.10 -3.80 -29.78
N PHE A 110 -18.64 -2.76 -29.08
CA PHE A 110 -18.33 -2.78 -27.65
C PHE A 110 -19.56 -3.30 -26.88
N ASP A 111 -19.48 -4.53 -26.38
CA ASP A 111 -20.55 -5.17 -25.62
C ASP A 111 -20.53 -4.60 -24.20
N SER A 112 -21.53 -3.80 -23.87
CA SER A 112 -21.66 -3.14 -22.56
C SER A 112 -21.76 -4.14 -21.40
N ASP A 113 -22.08 -5.40 -21.68
CA ASP A 113 -22.21 -6.48 -20.69
C ASP A 113 -20.86 -6.91 -20.08
N ARG A 114 -19.75 -6.73 -20.81
CA ARG A 114 -18.41 -7.13 -20.31
C ARG A 114 -17.85 -6.15 -19.27
N SER A 115 -18.35 -4.92 -19.25
CA SER A 115 -17.76 -3.82 -18.50
C SER A 115 -18.00 -3.86 -16.99
N ASP A 116 -18.89 -4.72 -16.52
CA ASP A 116 -19.23 -4.86 -15.09
C ASP A 116 -18.67 -6.14 -14.45
N ARG A 117 -17.88 -6.92 -15.20
CA ARG A 117 -17.22 -8.11 -14.63
C ARG A 117 -16.08 -7.70 -13.72
N VAL A 118 -16.28 -7.94 -12.43
CA VAL A 118 -15.22 -7.89 -11.42
C VAL A 118 -14.42 -9.20 -11.50
N GLU A 119 -13.15 -9.12 -11.89
CA GLU A 119 -12.25 -10.27 -11.92
C GLU A 119 -11.52 -10.37 -10.58
N THR A 120 -11.37 -11.59 -10.05
CA THR A 120 -10.62 -11.85 -8.83
C THR A 120 -9.20 -12.33 -9.15
N LEU A 121 -8.19 -11.68 -8.58
CA LEU A 121 -6.79 -12.05 -8.73
C LEU A 121 -6.20 -12.52 -7.39
N SER A 122 -5.45 -13.61 -7.39
CA SER A 122 -4.77 -14.13 -6.20
C SER A 122 -3.29 -13.74 -6.15
N VAL A 123 -2.68 -13.83 -4.96
CA VAL A 123 -1.21 -13.63 -4.82
C VAL A 123 -0.43 -14.67 -5.61
N ARG A 124 -0.94 -15.90 -5.70
CA ARG A 124 -0.27 -16.96 -6.46
C ARG A 124 -0.20 -16.60 -7.94
N ASP A 125 -1.27 -16.03 -8.48
CA ASP A 125 -1.28 -15.57 -9.87
C ASP A 125 -0.24 -14.47 -10.09
N LEU A 126 -0.07 -13.54 -9.14
CA LEU A 126 0.97 -12.50 -9.20
C LEU A 126 2.39 -13.07 -9.13
N ILE A 127 2.61 -14.15 -8.36
CA ILE A 127 3.90 -14.86 -8.31
C ILE A 127 4.15 -15.59 -9.64
N THR A 128 3.17 -16.33 -10.15
CA THR A 128 3.28 -17.06 -11.43
C THR A 128 3.47 -16.11 -12.62
N ALA A 129 2.89 -14.91 -12.57
CA ALA A 129 3.11 -13.86 -13.56
C ALA A 129 4.50 -13.18 -13.45
N GLY A 130 5.28 -13.49 -12.41
CA GLY A 130 6.60 -12.90 -12.18
C GLY A 130 6.57 -11.47 -11.63
N HIS A 131 5.41 -10.99 -11.15
CA HIS A 131 5.28 -9.67 -10.50
C HIS A 131 5.71 -9.68 -9.03
N LEU A 132 5.79 -10.87 -8.42
CA LEU A 132 6.30 -11.11 -7.08
C LEU A 132 7.38 -12.20 -7.12
N PRO A 133 8.38 -12.17 -6.22
CA PRO A 133 9.39 -13.23 -6.15
C PRO A 133 8.78 -14.56 -5.71
N GLU A 134 9.35 -15.69 -6.14
CA GLU A 134 8.85 -17.04 -5.83
C GLU A 134 8.74 -17.33 -4.33
N GLY A 135 9.63 -16.74 -3.52
CA GLY A 135 9.62 -16.84 -2.05
C GLY A 135 8.71 -15.83 -1.33
N PHE A 136 7.86 -15.09 -2.05
CA PHE A 136 6.97 -14.10 -1.44
C PHE A 136 5.92 -14.78 -0.56
N LEU A 137 5.73 -14.24 0.65
CA LEU A 137 4.73 -14.77 1.59
C LEU A 137 3.33 -14.55 1.04
N THR A 138 2.55 -15.62 0.93
CA THR A 138 1.17 -15.57 0.43
C THR A 138 0.19 -14.93 1.42
N GLN A 139 0.60 -14.78 2.68
CA GLN A 139 -0.18 -14.18 3.75
C GLN A 139 0.66 -13.14 4.51
N PRO A 140 0.04 -12.05 5.00
CA PRO A 140 0.73 -11.07 5.83
C PRO A 140 1.03 -11.62 7.24
N SER A 141 1.85 -10.89 8.02
CA SER A 141 2.17 -11.23 9.42
C SER A 141 0.91 -11.34 10.29
N LEU A 142 -0.07 -10.48 10.02
CA LEU A 142 -1.39 -10.54 10.61
C LEU A 142 -2.29 -11.45 9.78
N ARG A 143 -3.14 -12.26 10.43
CA ARG A 143 -4.00 -13.24 9.74
C ARG A 143 -5.18 -12.56 9.03
N TYR A 144 -4.91 -12.10 7.82
CA TYR A 144 -5.90 -11.57 6.90
C TYR A 144 -5.96 -12.43 5.64
N GLU A 145 -7.16 -12.57 5.10
CA GLU A 145 -7.41 -13.13 3.78
C GLU A 145 -7.39 -12.03 2.73
N LEU A 146 -6.62 -12.23 1.66
CA LEU A 146 -6.45 -11.26 0.59
C LEU A 146 -7.33 -11.60 -0.60
N THR A 147 -8.13 -10.65 -1.05
CA THR A 147 -8.82 -10.70 -2.34
C THR A 147 -8.48 -9.46 -3.15
N VAL A 148 -8.15 -9.63 -4.43
CA VAL A 148 -7.94 -8.52 -5.34
C VAL A 148 -9.08 -8.50 -6.34
N HIS A 149 -9.85 -7.43 -6.35
CA HIS A 149 -10.91 -7.22 -7.32
C HIS A 149 -10.42 -6.25 -8.39
N VAL A 150 -10.48 -6.63 -9.66
CA VAL A 150 -10.10 -5.79 -10.80
C VAL A 150 -11.35 -5.41 -11.58
N ARG A 151 -11.49 -4.13 -11.92
CA ARG A 151 -12.61 -3.58 -12.68
C ARG A 151 -12.12 -2.57 -13.71
N GLN A 152 -12.78 -2.54 -14.86
CA GLN A 152 -12.60 -1.47 -15.84
C GLN A 152 -13.38 -0.22 -15.42
N ARG A 153 -12.73 0.95 -15.42
CA ARG A 153 -13.42 2.20 -15.09
C ARG A 153 -14.29 2.63 -16.26
N ILE A 154 -15.62 2.55 -16.09
CA ILE A 154 -16.59 3.13 -17.03
C ILE A 154 -16.67 4.62 -16.76
N GLN A 155 -16.00 5.42 -17.59
CA GLN A 155 -16.34 6.84 -17.72
C GLN A 155 -17.16 7.00 -18.99
N THR A 156 -18.20 7.84 -18.96
CA THR A 156 -19.07 8.13 -20.10
C THR A 156 -18.31 8.70 -21.31
N SER A 157 -17.09 9.22 -21.10
CA SER A 157 -16.17 9.69 -22.12
C SER A 157 -15.12 8.66 -22.56
N CYS A 158 -15.19 7.42 -22.10
CA CYS A 158 -14.25 6.36 -22.43
C CYS A 158 -14.52 5.72 -23.80
N PHE A 159 -14.89 6.55 -24.78
CA PHE A 159 -15.15 6.12 -26.15
C PHE A 159 -13.83 6.18 -26.93
N ARG A 160 -13.29 5.02 -27.30
CA ARG A 160 -12.04 4.82 -28.09
C ARG A 160 -10.72 5.18 -27.41
N LEU A 161 -10.74 5.80 -26.23
CA LEU A 161 -9.55 6.04 -25.42
C LEU A 161 -9.49 5.05 -24.27
N LEU A 162 -8.28 4.56 -24.00
CA LEU A 162 -7.96 3.56 -23.00
C LEU A 162 -8.62 3.85 -21.65
N CYS A 163 -9.58 3.03 -21.26
CA CYS A 163 -10.15 3.13 -19.92
C CYS A 163 -9.12 2.70 -18.90
N GLY A 164 -8.99 3.49 -17.84
CA GLY A 164 -8.22 3.11 -16.66
C GLY A 164 -8.71 1.78 -16.12
N LEU A 165 -7.79 0.85 -15.88
CA LEU A 165 -8.06 -0.30 -15.03
C LEU A 165 -7.85 0.11 -13.58
N GLU A 166 -8.81 -0.24 -12.73
CA GLU A 166 -8.73 -0.03 -11.30
C GLU A 166 -8.82 -1.38 -10.59
N ALA A 167 -8.01 -1.56 -9.56
CA ALA A 167 -8.06 -2.69 -8.67
C ALA A 167 -8.32 -2.22 -7.24
N LEU A 168 -9.08 -3.01 -6.51
CA LEU A 168 -9.33 -2.85 -5.08
C LEU A 168 -8.84 -4.12 -4.42
N ILE A 169 -7.77 -3.95 -3.66
CA ILE A 169 -7.16 -5.00 -2.86
C ILE A 169 -7.83 -4.96 -1.50
N LEU A 170 -8.40 -6.08 -1.03
CA LEU A 170 -9.10 -6.20 0.24
C LEU A 170 -8.41 -7.24 1.12
N LEU A 171 -8.15 -6.87 2.37
CA LEU A 171 -7.69 -7.74 3.44
C LEU A 171 -8.81 -7.90 4.46
N ARG A 172 -9.43 -9.08 4.49
CA ARG A 172 -10.51 -9.42 5.43
C ARG A 172 -9.92 -10.12 6.66
N PRO A 173 -10.22 -9.69 7.90
CA PRO A 173 -9.71 -10.37 9.08
C PRO A 173 -10.28 -11.77 9.19
N SER A 174 -9.46 -12.74 9.63
CA SER A 174 -9.98 -14.08 9.94
C SER A 174 -10.91 -14.03 11.15
N ALA A 175 -11.83 -15.00 11.26
CA ALA A 175 -12.80 -15.04 12.37
C ALA A 175 -12.15 -14.97 13.76
N SER A 176 -10.95 -15.53 13.93
CA SER A 176 -10.18 -15.48 15.18
C SER A 176 -9.59 -14.10 15.50
N GLU A 177 -9.36 -13.25 14.49
CA GLU A 177 -8.70 -11.95 14.62
C GLU A 177 -9.68 -10.79 14.69
N PHE A 178 -10.99 -11.05 14.59
CA PHE A 178 -12.01 -10.01 14.40
C PHE A 178 -11.98 -8.91 15.47
N GLU A 179 -11.76 -9.27 16.73
CA GLU A 179 -11.69 -8.33 17.86
C GLU A 179 -10.45 -7.43 17.75
N HIS A 180 -9.28 -8.03 17.51
CA HIS A 180 -8.01 -7.31 17.38
C HIS A 180 -7.92 -6.49 16.08
N ALA A 181 -8.65 -6.89 15.03
CA ALA A 181 -8.70 -6.18 13.77
C ALA A 181 -9.46 -4.84 13.86
N GLN A 182 -10.26 -4.63 14.91
CA GLN A 182 -10.98 -3.36 15.14
C GLN A 182 -10.16 -2.34 15.93
N ASP A 183 -8.96 -2.68 16.39
CA ASP A 183 -8.09 -1.75 17.10
C ASP A 183 -7.66 -0.60 16.16
N SER A 184 -8.09 0.61 16.52
CA SER A 184 -7.83 1.83 15.75
C SER A 184 -6.35 2.18 15.67
N ASN A 185 -5.53 1.84 16.68
CA ASN A 185 -4.10 2.09 16.65
C ASN A 185 -3.42 1.21 15.60
N ARG A 186 -3.78 -0.07 15.57
CA ARG A 186 -3.27 -1.06 14.60
C ARG A 186 -3.68 -0.70 13.17
N LEU A 187 -4.94 -0.35 12.97
CA LEU A 187 -5.45 0.09 11.67
C LEU A 187 -4.74 1.37 11.21
N GLY A 188 -4.57 2.35 12.10
CA GLY A 188 -3.82 3.57 11.84
C GLY A 188 -2.39 3.28 11.37
N LYS A 189 -1.67 2.40 12.07
CA LYS A 189 -0.30 2.00 11.69
C LYS A 189 -0.24 1.40 10.29
N ILE A 190 -1.14 0.49 9.95
CA ILE A 190 -1.19 -0.11 8.61
C ILE A 190 -1.47 0.96 7.55
N LEU A 191 -2.45 1.84 7.78
CA LEU A 191 -2.83 2.89 6.83
C LEU A 191 -1.71 3.92 6.61
N THR A 192 -0.94 4.27 7.64
CA THR A 192 0.20 5.19 7.48
C THR A 192 1.26 4.62 6.55
N THR A 193 1.49 3.30 6.55
CA THR A 193 2.44 2.63 5.65
C THR A 193 1.96 2.64 4.20
N LEU A 194 0.64 2.64 3.97
CA LEU A 194 0.03 2.66 2.63
C LEU A 194 0.04 4.06 1.97
N SER A 195 0.68 5.06 2.58
CA SER A 195 0.98 6.35 1.94
C SER A 195 -0.22 7.05 1.27
N GLY A 196 -1.41 6.93 1.87
CA GLY A 196 -2.62 7.60 1.40
C GLY A 196 -3.52 6.82 0.45
N THR A 197 -3.12 5.63 -0.01
CA THR A 197 -3.96 4.77 -0.86
C THR A 197 -4.75 3.71 -0.07
N GLY A 198 -4.52 3.63 1.24
CA GLY A 198 -5.21 2.71 2.15
C GLY A 198 -6.63 3.16 2.47
N LEU A 199 -7.50 2.18 2.68
CA LEU A 199 -8.90 2.28 3.07
C LEU A 199 -9.15 1.37 4.28
N VAL A 200 -10.14 1.68 5.10
CA VAL A 200 -10.57 0.80 6.18
C VAL A 200 -12.08 0.84 6.37
N VAL A 201 -12.68 -0.31 6.70
CA VAL A 201 -14.03 -0.38 7.27
C VAL A 201 -13.92 -0.09 8.76
N HIS A 202 -14.23 1.15 9.14
CA HIS A 202 -14.08 1.61 10.53
C HIS A 202 -15.23 1.04 11.40
N PRO A 203 -15.00 0.61 12.64
CA PRO A 203 -16.05 0.07 13.51
C PRO A 203 -17.20 1.08 13.80
N LEU A 204 -16.88 2.38 13.82
CA LEU A 204 -17.90 3.45 13.97
C LEU A 204 -18.69 3.77 12.69
N ASN A 205 -18.26 3.27 11.52
CA ASN A 205 -18.95 3.51 10.25
C ASN A 205 -18.75 2.31 9.31
N VAL A 206 -19.49 1.24 9.61
CA VAL A 206 -19.37 -0.05 8.90
C VAL A 206 -19.90 0.00 7.47
N GLU A 207 -20.68 1.02 7.11
CA GLU A 207 -21.29 1.15 5.78
C GLU A 207 -20.31 1.71 4.73
N ARG A 208 -19.10 2.11 5.12
CA ARG A 208 -18.16 2.81 4.24
C ARG A 208 -16.74 2.32 4.44
N LEU A 209 -16.00 2.24 3.33
CA LEU A 209 -14.55 2.07 3.30
C LEU A 209 -13.94 3.45 3.17
N LYS A 210 -13.30 3.93 4.23
CA LYS A 210 -12.73 5.29 4.26
C LYS A 210 -11.20 5.26 4.28
N GLY A 211 -10.63 6.15 3.49
CA GLY A 211 -9.21 6.47 3.46
C GLY A 211 -9.02 7.98 3.32
N PRO A 212 -7.78 8.48 3.33
CA PRO A 212 -7.52 9.91 3.25
C PRO A 212 -7.84 10.50 1.87
N GLN A 213 -7.84 9.69 0.80
CA GLN A 213 -8.09 10.14 -0.58
C GLN A 213 -9.38 9.58 -1.18
N LEU A 214 -10.02 8.61 -0.51
CA LEU A 214 -11.11 7.86 -1.10
C LEU A 214 -12.13 7.43 -0.05
N ASP A 215 -13.40 7.50 -0.42
CA ASP A 215 -14.53 7.10 0.40
C ASP A 215 -15.49 6.28 -0.47
N LEU A 216 -15.55 4.97 -0.22
CA LEU A 216 -16.35 4.01 -0.97
C LEU A 216 -17.50 3.48 -0.11
N ALA A 217 -18.62 3.13 -0.76
CA ALA A 217 -19.66 2.34 -0.10
C ALA A 217 -19.13 0.94 0.27
N ASN A 218 -19.65 0.39 1.37
CA ASN A 218 -19.45 -1.00 1.76
C ASN A 218 -20.75 -1.77 1.54
N PRO A 219 -20.78 -2.80 0.68
CA PRO A 219 -19.68 -3.33 -0.13
C PRO A 219 -19.29 -2.46 -1.34
N PRO A 220 -18.02 -2.51 -1.77
CA PRO A 220 -17.56 -1.77 -2.93
C PRO A 220 -18.11 -2.38 -4.22
N TRP A 221 -18.33 -1.51 -5.22
CA TRP A 221 -18.67 -1.90 -6.60
C TRP A 221 -19.90 -2.81 -6.73
N GLY A 222 -20.88 -2.67 -5.83
CA GLY A 222 -22.11 -3.44 -5.88
C GLY A 222 -21.93 -4.93 -5.57
N ALA A 223 -20.81 -5.31 -4.93
CA ALA A 223 -20.70 -6.67 -4.38
C ALA A 223 -21.84 -6.94 -3.37
N ILE A 224 -22.15 -8.21 -3.13
CA ILE A 224 -23.35 -8.58 -2.36
C ILE A 224 -23.05 -8.70 -0.86
N GLU A 225 -21.81 -9.03 -0.51
CA GLU A 225 -21.41 -9.33 0.88
C GLU A 225 -20.81 -8.09 1.56
N LEU A 226 -21.45 -7.64 2.65
CA LEU A 226 -20.96 -6.53 3.47
C LEU A 226 -19.61 -6.89 4.10
N LEU A 227 -18.60 -6.04 3.92
CA LEU A 227 -17.28 -6.30 4.51
C LEU A 227 -17.30 -6.02 6.02
N PRO A 228 -16.67 -6.87 6.85
CA PRO A 228 -16.64 -6.66 8.27
C PRO A 228 -15.77 -5.46 8.70
N ALA A 229 -16.04 -4.91 9.89
CA ALA A 229 -15.18 -3.93 10.53
C ALA A 229 -13.75 -4.46 10.70
N GLY A 230 -12.76 -3.59 10.51
CA GLY A 230 -11.35 -3.97 10.48
C GLY A 230 -10.87 -4.50 9.12
N THR A 231 -11.75 -4.63 8.11
CA THR A 231 -11.31 -4.89 6.73
C THR A 231 -10.48 -3.73 6.22
N ILE A 232 -9.31 -4.02 5.66
CA ILE A 232 -8.40 -3.03 5.09
C ILE A 232 -8.48 -3.11 3.57
N GLY A 233 -8.62 -1.97 2.91
CA GLY A 233 -8.59 -1.87 1.45
C GLY A 233 -7.36 -1.12 0.96
N MET A 234 -6.96 -1.34 -0.28
CA MET A 234 -6.01 -0.50 -1.00
C MET A 234 -6.51 -0.33 -2.42
N HIS A 235 -6.73 0.93 -2.83
CA HIS A 235 -7.08 1.25 -4.21
C HIS A 235 -5.80 1.37 -5.04
N VAL A 236 -5.74 0.61 -6.12
CA VAL A 236 -4.65 0.64 -7.09
C VAL A 236 -5.26 0.94 -8.43
N SER A 237 -5.04 2.13 -8.95
CA SER A 237 -5.33 2.42 -10.35
C SER A 237 -4.05 2.25 -11.16
N ASN A 238 -4.18 1.70 -12.37
CA ASN A 238 -3.21 2.02 -13.39
C ASN A 238 -3.54 3.44 -13.84
N PRO A 239 -2.64 4.43 -13.67
CA PRO A 239 -2.72 5.62 -14.47
C PRO A 239 -2.40 5.19 -15.89
N VAL A 240 -3.39 4.57 -16.55
CA VAL A 240 -3.50 4.69 -17.99
C VAL A 240 -3.34 6.17 -18.25
N LEU A 241 -2.53 6.51 -19.25
CA LEU A 241 -2.19 7.85 -19.72
C LEU A 241 -3.42 8.69 -20.15
N LEU A 242 -4.58 8.51 -19.54
CA LEU A 242 -5.45 9.62 -19.20
C LEU A 242 -4.62 10.56 -18.34
N LYS A 243 -4.11 11.59 -19.04
CA LYS A 243 -3.79 12.89 -18.48
C LYS A 243 -4.41 13.08 -17.09
N PRO A 244 -3.61 13.48 -16.09
CA PRO A 244 -4.17 14.36 -15.07
C PRO A 244 -4.94 15.45 -15.82
N ARG A 245 -6.07 15.91 -15.28
CA ARG A 245 -6.87 17.03 -15.80
C ARG A 245 -6.10 18.35 -16.05
N ASP A 246 -4.77 18.33 -16.03
CA ASP A 246 -3.92 19.49 -16.06
C ASP A 246 -3.13 19.53 -17.36
N ARG A 247 -3.68 20.28 -18.32
CA ARG A 247 -2.92 21.03 -19.31
C ARG A 247 -2.17 20.29 -20.41
N PHE A 248 -2.28 18.97 -20.60
CA PHE A 248 -1.65 18.31 -21.75
C PHE A 248 -2.73 17.78 -22.72
N GLY A 249 -2.58 17.98 -24.03
CA GLY A 249 -3.53 17.65 -25.12
C GLY A 249 -2.96 16.70 -26.19
N GLY A 250 -1.73 16.21 -25.99
CA GLY A 250 -1.06 15.23 -26.86
C GLY A 250 0.19 15.84 -27.48
N VAL A 251 0.93 15.03 -28.22
CA VAL A 251 2.06 15.49 -29.03
C VAL A 251 1.84 15.03 -30.46
N TYR A 252 2.26 15.84 -31.42
CA TYR A 252 2.26 15.46 -32.82
C TYR A 252 3.43 16.14 -33.54
N VAL A 253 3.73 15.66 -34.73
CA VAL A 253 4.83 16.15 -35.54
C VAL A 253 4.28 16.51 -36.91
N SER A 254 4.46 17.76 -37.33
CA SER A 254 3.96 18.28 -38.61
C SER A 254 5.13 18.68 -39.52
N PRO A 255 5.17 18.18 -40.77
CA PRO A 255 6.17 18.60 -41.75
C PRO A 255 5.92 20.04 -42.18
N HIS A 256 6.99 20.73 -42.58
CA HIS A 256 6.93 22.10 -43.08
C HIS A 256 6.13 22.14 -44.38
N GLY A 257 5.02 22.89 -44.40
CA GLY A 257 4.22 23.13 -45.60
C GLY A 257 3.24 22.02 -46.02
N GLY A 258 3.00 21.00 -45.19
CA GLY A 258 2.12 19.88 -45.58
C GLY A 258 1.36 19.19 -44.44
N ASP A 259 0.36 18.41 -44.85
CA ASP A 259 -0.38 17.52 -43.95
C ASP A 259 0.51 16.36 -43.47
N CYS A 260 0.29 15.91 -42.23
CA CYS A 260 1.06 14.83 -41.62
C CYS A 260 0.99 13.46 -42.31
N LYS A 261 0.23 13.36 -43.39
CA LYS A 261 0.07 12.14 -44.18
C LYS A 261 1.15 11.97 -45.26
N SER A 262 1.94 13.00 -45.59
CA SER A 262 2.69 13.02 -46.85
C SER A 262 3.99 12.21 -46.89
N TRP A 263 4.46 11.61 -45.79
CA TRP A 263 5.83 11.02 -45.72
C TRP A 263 5.89 9.51 -45.54
N GLY A 264 4.79 8.76 -45.68
CA GLY A 264 4.81 7.28 -45.55
C GLY A 264 5.13 6.74 -44.14
N LEU A 265 5.47 7.62 -43.19
CA LEU A 265 5.61 7.35 -41.75
C LEU A 265 4.46 7.94 -40.93
N ALA A 266 3.38 8.35 -41.62
CA ALA A 266 2.32 9.21 -41.13
C ALA A 266 1.68 8.75 -39.81
N GLU A 267 1.48 7.45 -39.61
CA GLU A 267 0.76 6.93 -38.45
C GLU A 267 1.48 7.14 -37.11
N ARG A 268 2.81 7.29 -37.13
CA ARG A 268 3.61 7.44 -35.89
C ARG A 268 3.70 8.89 -35.39
N TYR A 269 3.22 9.85 -36.18
CA TYR A 269 3.42 11.28 -35.93
C TYR A 269 2.12 12.05 -35.66
N LEU A 270 0.98 11.34 -35.66
CA LEU A 270 -0.33 11.90 -35.35
C LEU A 270 -0.48 12.07 -33.84
N ASN A 271 -1.28 13.05 -33.44
CA ASN A 271 -1.69 13.15 -32.06
C ASN A 271 -2.52 11.91 -31.72
N PRO A 272 -2.11 11.08 -30.74
CA PRO A 272 -2.82 9.86 -30.39
C PRO A 272 -4.25 10.12 -29.88
N LEU A 273 -4.55 11.36 -29.45
CA LEU A 273 -5.90 11.73 -28.99
C LEU A 273 -6.84 12.10 -30.13
N THR A 274 -6.34 12.68 -31.23
CA THR A 274 -7.20 13.14 -32.35
C THR A 274 -7.08 12.27 -33.59
N GLY A 275 -6.05 11.42 -33.67
CA GLY A 275 -5.70 10.69 -34.88
C GLY A 275 -5.20 11.58 -36.02
N ASN A 276 -4.96 12.87 -35.74
CA ASN A 276 -4.60 13.90 -36.72
C ASN A 276 -3.44 14.75 -36.17
N CYS A 277 -2.91 15.68 -36.97
CA CYS A 277 -1.92 16.66 -36.49
C CYS A 277 -2.55 17.93 -35.93
N THR A 278 -3.50 17.72 -35.03
CA THR A 278 -4.21 18.80 -34.37
C THR A 278 -4.31 18.51 -32.89
N CYS A 279 -4.43 19.59 -32.12
CA CYS A 279 -4.82 19.47 -30.72
C CYS A 279 -6.31 19.15 -30.60
N PRO A 280 -6.70 18.36 -29.58
CA PRO A 280 -8.10 18.18 -29.25
C PRO A 280 -8.72 19.52 -28.84
N GLU A 281 -10.04 19.60 -28.91
CA GLU A 281 -10.80 20.80 -28.53
C GLU A 281 -10.43 21.24 -27.10
N GLY A 282 -10.25 22.55 -26.91
CA GLY A 282 -9.81 23.13 -25.63
C GLY A 282 -8.29 23.10 -25.38
N TYR A 283 -7.48 22.68 -26.34
CA TYR A 283 -6.01 22.69 -26.24
C TYR A 283 -5.37 23.49 -27.37
N VAL A 284 -4.28 24.20 -27.04
CA VAL A 284 -3.51 25.04 -27.97
C VAL A 284 -2.18 24.35 -28.29
N PRO A 285 -1.77 24.23 -29.57
CA PRO A 285 -0.46 23.71 -29.92
C PRO A 285 0.65 24.68 -29.51
N ARG A 286 1.70 24.16 -28.89
CA ARG A 286 2.96 24.83 -28.60
C ARG A 286 4.08 24.08 -29.28
N GLN A 287 4.81 24.76 -30.16
CA GLN A 287 5.96 24.15 -30.83
C GLN A 287 7.06 23.84 -29.80
N LEU A 288 7.55 22.61 -29.79
CA LEU A 288 8.63 22.16 -28.91
C LEU A 288 10.00 22.27 -29.61
N ALA A 289 10.07 21.78 -30.85
CA ALA A 289 11.29 21.77 -31.64
C ALA A 289 10.99 21.91 -33.13
N GLU A 290 11.98 22.39 -33.87
CA GLU A 290 11.99 22.42 -35.33
C GLU A 290 13.32 21.82 -35.79
N TRP A 291 13.23 20.84 -36.66
CA TRP A 291 14.38 20.28 -37.37
C TRP A 291 14.31 20.77 -38.81
N ARG A 292 15.43 21.25 -39.36
CA ARG A 292 15.54 21.71 -40.74
C ARG A 292 16.69 20.97 -41.40
N ILE A 293 16.47 20.52 -42.63
CA ILE A 293 17.55 20.09 -43.52
C ILE A 293 17.88 21.28 -44.40
N ASP A 294 19.08 21.83 -44.26
CA ASP A 294 19.57 22.81 -45.22
C ASP A 294 19.76 22.11 -46.57
N PRO A 295 19.15 22.62 -47.67
CA PRO A 295 19.30 21.98 -48.96
C PRO A 295 20.77 22.06 -49.40
N PRO A 296 21.39 20.94 -49.81
CA PRO A 296 22.71 20.98 -50.42
C PRO A 296 22.58 21.66 -51.78
N HIS A 297 23.02 22.92 -51.85
CA HIS A 297 23.17 23.76 -53.04
C HIS A 297 21.89 24.06 -53.85
N GLU A 298 21.47 25.33 -53.73
CA GLU A 298 21.00 26.22 -54.81
C GLU A 298 20.44 25.52 -56.06
N HIS A 299 19.26 24.91 -55.96
CA HIS A 299 18.17 24.98 -56.95
C HIS A 299 16.93 24.25 -56.41
N SER A 300 16.03 25.04 -55.81
CA SER A 300 14.56 24.83 -55.77
C SER A 300 14.00 23.49 -55.26
N PHE A 301 14.35 23.07 -54.04
CA PHE A 301 13.45 22.21 -53.25
C PHE A 301 13.01 22.95 -51.99
N GLN A 302 11.70 23.02 -51.76
CA GLN A 302 11.11 23.63 -50.55
C GLN A 302 11.78 23.04 -49.30
N ALA A 303 12.15 23.89 -48.35
CA ALA A 303 12.81 23.49 -47.12
C ALA A 303 12.06 22.34 -46.45
N THR A 304 12.68 21.16 -46.42
CA THR A 304 12.14 19.99 -45.73
C THR A 304 12.47 20.11 -44.26
N GLY A 305 11.54 20.68 -43.51
CA GLY A 305 11.60 20.79 -42.06
C GLY A 305 10.51 19.97 -41.38
N VAL A 306 10.73 19.64 -40.11
CA VAL A 306 9.73 18.94 -39.29
C VAL A 306 9.60 19.68 -37.96
N ARG A 307 8.36 19.96 -37.53
CA ARG A 307 8.06 20.63 -36.27
C ARG A 307 7.34 19.69 -35.33
N SER A 308 7.81 19.59 -34.09
CA SER A 308 7.09 18.88 -33.04
C SER A 308 6.25 19.86 -32.22
N TYR A 309 5.04 19.46 -31.87
CA TYR A 309 4.10 20.24 -31.10
C TYR A 309 3.65 19.46 -29.87
N ILE A 310 3.49 20.18 -28.77
CA ILE A 310 2.76 19.75 -27.59
C ILE A 310 1.46 20.54 -27.50
N CYS A 311 0.35 19.85 -27.33
CA CYS A 311 -0.93 20.48 -27.08
C CYS A 311 -1.04 20.78 -25.59
N VAL A 312 -1.37 22.00 -25.21
CA VAL A 312 -1.56 22.39 -23.81
C VAL A 312 -2.87 23.14 -23.60
N ALA A 313 -3.52 22.95 -22.45
CA ALA A 313 -4.74 23.71 -22.17
C ALA A 313 -4.36 25.20 -21.98
N PRO A 314 -5.17 26.14 -22.49
CA PRO A 314 -4.97 27.55 -22.23
C PRO A 314 -5.02 27.81 -20.72
N LEU A 315 -4.11 28.69 -20.24
CA LEU A 315 -4.06 29.14 -18.85
C LEU A 315 -5.27 30.01 -18.51
#